data_AF-A0A1J4UTB8-F1
#
_entry.id   AF-A0A1J4UTB8-F1
#
_cell.length_a   1.000
_cell.length_b   1.000
_cell.length_c   1.000
_cell.angle_alpha   90.00
_cell.angle_beta   90.00
_cell.angle_gamma   90.00
#
_symmetry.space_group_name_H-M   'P 1'
#
loop_
_entity.id
_entity.type
_entity.pdbx_description
1 polymer ?
#
loop_
_entity_poly.entity_id
_entity_poly.type
_entity_poly.pdbx_seq_one_letter_code
_entity_poly.pdbx_strand_id
1 'polypeptide(L)'
;MNRKNAKKLADGIIALSRAQDAGLLPNHVVIIDLRDKGIQKIFTPKRLDLLNFVLKRKGLTVTGLAQKLGRPKEAVSADLKLLLKYKLIEMPREGRIKRPTPTFKMIQLVPNLAMPA
;
A
#
# COMPACT_ATOMS: atom_id res chain seq x y z
N MET A 1 -18.67 3.63 -15.65
CA MET A 1 -18.77 3.94 -14.21
C MET A 1 -20.07 4.69 -13.98
N ASN A 2 -20.99 4.19 -13.13
CA ASN A 2 -22.33 4.73 -12.95
C ASN A 2 -22.32 6.07 -12.17
N ARG A 3 -23.13 7.07 -12.54
CA ARG A 3 -23.18 8.40 -11.89
C ARG A 3 -23.38 8.34 -10.38
N LYS A 4 -24.17 7.36 -9.90
CA LYS A 4 -24.39 7.13 -8.46
C LYS A 4 -23.10 6.75 -7.70
N ASN A 5 -22.22 5.96 -8.32
CA ASN A 5 -20.96 5.55 -7.69
C ASN A 5 -19.95 6.70 -7.65
N ALA A 6 -19.94 7.57 -8.67
CA ALA A 6 -19.08 8.74 -8.70
C ALA A 6 -19.42 9.75 -7.59
N LYS A 7 -20.72 9.99 -7.35
CA LYS A 7 -21.19 10.87 -6.27
C LYS A 7 -20.80 10.32 -4.88
N LYS A 8 -21.03 9.03 -4.63
CA LYS A 8 -20.65 8.37 -3.37
C LYS A 8 -19.13 8.42 -3.10
N LEU A 9 -18.30 8.28 -4.14
CA LEU A 9 -16.84 8.45 -4.03
C LEU A 9 -16.46 9.88 -3.66
N ALA A 10 -17.09 10.88 -4.29
CA ALA A 10 -16.85 12.29 -3.99
C ALA A 10 -17.19 12.62 -2.53
N ASP A 11 -18.35 12.16 -2.05
CA ASP A 11 -18.77 12.37 -0.66
C ASP A 11 -17.78 11.73 0.33
N GLY A 12 -17.30 10.53 0.04
CA GLY A 12 -16.28 9.84 0.84
C GLY A 12 -14.93 10.58 0.85
N ILE A 13 -14.49 11.09 -0.30
CA ILE A 13 -13.25 11.88 -0.39
C ILE A 13 -13.36 13.18 0.41
N ILE A 14 -14.50 13.87 0.36
CA ILE A 14 -14.74 15.09 1.13
C ILE A 14 -14.73 14.80 2.64
N ALA A 15 -15.37 13.72 3.08
CA ALA A 15 -15.34 13.31 4.48
C ALA A 15 -13.92 13.00 4.97
N LEU A 16 -13.11 12.32 4.14
CA LEU A 16 -11.70 12.05 4.44
C LEU A 16 -10.86 13.32 4.51
N SER A 17 -11.05 14.26 3.57
CA SER A 17 -10.36 15.55 3.60
C SER A 17 -10.63 16.29 4.91
N ARG A 18 -11.90 16.38 5.31
CA ARG A 18 -12.29 17.04 6.57
C ARG A 18 -11.69 16.35 7.80
N ALA A 19 -11.68 15.03 7.82
CA ALA A 19 -11.08 14.27 8.91
C ALA A 19 -9.55 14.43 8.94
N GLN A 20 -8.89 14.58 7.78
CA GLN A 20 -7.46 14.90 7.69
C GLN A 20 -7.17 16.32 8.20
N ASP A 21 -7.96 17.32 7.79
CA ASP A 21 -7.83 18.71 8.25
C ASP A 21 -8.04 18.83 9.77
N ALA A 22 -8.93 18.00 10.32
CA ALA A 22 -9.17 17.88 11.76
C ALA A 22 -8.09 17.07 12.52
N GLY A 23 -7.07 16.55 11.84
CA GLY A 23 -6.00 15.75 12.45
C GLY A 23 -6.45 14.36 12.93
N LEU A 24 -7.61 13.87 12.47
CA LEU A 24 -8.18 12.58 12.86
C LEU A 24 -7.68 11.41 11.99
N LEU A 25 -6.97 11.71 10.90
CA LEU A 25 -6.44 10.70 9.99
C LEU A 25 -4.91 10.62 10.01
N PRO A 26 -4.34 9.45 9.71
CA PRO A 26 -2.90 9.33 9.47
C PRO A 26 -2.46 10.19 8.28
N ASN A 27 -1.17 10.53 8.25
CA ASN A 27 -0.54 11.31 7.17
C ASN A 27 -0.70 10.71 5.76
N HIS A 28 -1.09 9.44 5.65
CA HIS A 28 -1.30 8.77 4.38
C HIS A 28 -2.53 7.86 4.45
N VAL A 29 -3.48 8.09 3.55
CA VAL A 29 -4.71 7.30 3.42
C VAL A 29 -4.77 6.71 2.02
N VAL A 30 -4.93 5.39 1.94
CA VAL A 30 -5.10 4.66 0.68
C VAL A 30 -6.50 4.05 0.66
N ILE A 31 -7.33 4.48 -0.29
CA ILE A 31 -8.65 3.88 -0.51
C ILE A 31 -8.50 2.73 -1.50
N ILE A 32 -9.00 1.57 -1.11
CA ILE A 32 -8.90 0.33 -1.87
C ILE A 32 -10.30 -0.18 -2.16
N ASP A 33 -10.59 -0.46 -3.43
CA ASP A 33 -11.77 -1.24 -3.81
C ASP A 33 -11.45 -2.74 -3.66
N LEU A 34 -12.07 -3.42 -2.69
CA LEU A 34 -11.86 -4.85 -2.46
C LEU A 34 -12.32 -5.75 -3.62
N ARG A 35 -13.10 -5.23 -4.57
CA ARG A 35 -13.46 -5.92 -5.82
C ARG A 35 -12.30 -5.97 -6.81
N ASP A 36 -11.29 -5.11 -6.65
CA ASP A 36 -10.06 -5.22 -7.43
C ASP A 36 -9.32 -6.51 -7.03
N LYS A 37 -9.43 -7.53 -7.88
CA LYS A 37 -8.72 -8.81 -7.71
C LYS A 37 -7.19 -8.63 -7.57
N GLY A 38 -6.65 -7.52 -8.05
CA GLY A 38 -5.25 -7.17 -7.88
C GLY A 38 -4.86 -6.77 -6.45
N ILE A 39 -5.78 -6.21 -5.65
CA ILE A 39 -5.47 -5.88 -4.25
C ILE A 39 -5.53 -7.11 -3.35
N GLN A 40 -6.42 -8.07 -3.62
CA GLN A 40 -6.49 -9.32 -2.86
C GLN A 40 -5.17 -10.07 -2.91
N LYS A 41 -4.46 -9.94 -4.02
CA LYS A 41 -3.10 -10.45 -4.20
C LYS A 41 -2.09 -9.83 -3.23
N ILE A 42 -2.25 -8.60 -2.76
CA ILE A 42 -1.32 -7.99 -1.78
C ILE A 42 -1.45 -8.65 -0.40
N PHE A 43 -2.67 -9.01 0.02
CA PHE A 43 -2.94 -9.54 1.35
C PHE A 43 -2.55 -11.02 1.54
N THR A 44 -1.64 -11.54 0.72
CA THR A 44 -1.08 -12.88 0.92
C THR A 44 0.00 -12.85 2.00
N PRO A 45 0.18 -13.93 2.80
CA PRO A 45 1.16 -13.94 3.89
C PRO A 45 2.56 -13.49 3.45
N LYS A 46 3.07 -14.05 2.35
CA LYS A 46 4.39 -13.72 1.80
C LYS A 46 4.59 -12.24 1.46
N ARG A 47 3.53 -11.54 1.07
CA ARG A 47 3.58 -10.12 0.69
C ARG A 47 3.39 -9.22 1.90
N LEU A 48 2.55 -9.62 2.86
CA LEU A 48 2.46 -8.96 4.15
C LEU A 48 3.79 -9.05 4.90
N ASP A 49 4.48 -10.19 4.83
CA ASP A 49 5.82 -10.37 5.39
C ASP A 49 6.83 -9.43 4.74
N LEU A 50 6.85 -9.36 3.41
CA LEU A 50 7.71 -8.42 2.67
C LEU A 50 7.41 -6.97 3.07
N LEU A 51 6.14 -6.59 3.15
CA LEU A 51 5.73 -5.24 3.51
C LEU A 51 6.14 -4.90 4.95
N ASN A 52 5.96 -5.83 5.89
CA ASN A 52 6.43 -5.71 7.27
C ASN A 52 7.96 -5.58 7.33
N PHE A 53 8.69 -6.31 6.49
CA PHE A 53 10.14 -6.22 6.40
C PHE A 53 10.59 -4.85 5.89
N VAL A 54 9.95 -4.33 4.85
CA VAL A 54 10.23 -2.99 4.29
C VAL A 54 9.90 -1.89 5.32
N LEU A 55 8.84 -2.06 6.11
CA LEU A 55 8.48 -1.15 7.20
C LEU A 55 9.54 -1.12 8.31
N LYS A 56 9.98 -2.29 8.76
CA LYS A 56 10.92 -2.43 9.89
C LYS A 56 12.37 -2.16 9.51
N ARG A 57 12.78 -2.49 8.29
CA ARG A 57 14.17 -2.43 7.82
C ARG A 57 14.27 -1.54 6.59
N LYS A 58 14.32 -0.23 6.83
CA LYS A 58 14.48 0.77 5.78
C LYS A 58 15.83 0.63 5.08
N GLY A 59 15.85 0.95 3.78
CA GLY A 59 17.08 1.09 3.00
C GLY A 59 17.68 -0.21 2.45
N LEU A 60 17.01 -1.36 2.57
CA LEU A 60 17.49 -2.59 1.90
C LEU A 60 17.28 -2.51 0.39
N THR A 61 18.13 -3.17 -0.37
CA THR A 61 17.94 -3.37 -1.82
C THR A 61 17.06 -4.58 -2.07
N VAL A 62 16.59 -4.78 -3.32
CA VAL A 62 15.87 -6.00 -3.71
C VAL A 62 16.66 -7.27 -3.36
N THR A 63 17.97 -7.26 -3.61
CA THR A 63 18.86 -8.38 -3.29
C THR A 63 18.96 -8.60 -1.78
N GLY A 64 19.09 -7.52 -0.99
CA GLY A 64 19.13 -7.62 0.47
C GLY A 64 17.83 -8.15 1.07
N LEU A 65 16.68 -7.74 0.51
CA LEU A 65 15.37 -8.25 0.89
C LEU A 65 15.24 -9.75 0.56
N ALA A 66 15.67 -10.16 -0.64
CA ALA A 66 15.67 -11.56 -1.06
C ALA A 66 16.49 -12.45 -0.12
N GLN A 67 17.70 -12.04 0.22
CA GLN A 67 18.57 -12.75 1.16
C GLN A 67 17.95 -12.87 2.55
N LYS A 68 17.39 -11.78 3.09
CA LYS A 68 16.81 -11.78 4.44
C LYS A 68 15.51 -12.56 4.54
N LEU A 69 14.73 -12.60 3.47
CA LEU A 69 13.48 -13.36 3.41
C LEU A 69 13.70 -14.83 3.01
N GLY A 70 14.90 -15.21 2.56
CA GLY A 70 15.16 -16.55 2.03
C GLY A 70 14.37 -16.84 0.75
N ARG A 71 14.13 -15.83 -0.09
CA ARG A 71 13.26 -15.91 -1.28
C ARG A 71 14.05 -15.57 -2.55
N PRO A 72 13.65 -16.13 -3.72
CA PRO A 72 14.22 -15.73 -5.00
C PRO A 72 14.05 -14.22 -5.27
N LYS A 73 15.08 -13.60 -5.85
CA LYS A 73 15.13 -12.15 -6.13
C LYS A 73 14.00 -11.74 -7.07
N GLU A 74 13.67 -12.58 -8.05
CA GLU A 74 12.62 -12.38 -9.04
C GLU A 74 11.25 -12.32 -8.36
N ALA A 75 11.00 -13.23 -7.41
CA ALA A 75 9.76 -13.27 -6.64
C ALA A 75 9.62 -12.02 -5.75
N VAL A 76 10.70 -11.59 -5.08
CA VAL A 76 10.69 -10.35 -4.30
C VAL A 76 10.50 -9.13 -5.21
N SER A 77 11.13 -9.08 -6.37
CA SER A 77 10.96 -7.99 -7.34
C SER A 77 9.53 -7.90 -7.85
N ALA A 78 8.89 -9.03 -8.17
CA ALA A 78 7.50 -9.07 -8.60
C ALA A 78 6.54 -8.56 -7.52
N ASP A 79 6.78 -8.95 -6.27
CA ASP A 79 5.99 -8.48 -5.14
C ASP A 79 6.18 -6.98 -4.88
N LEU A 80 7.42 -6.47 -4.92
CA LEU A 80 7.69 -5.03 -4.80
C LEU A 80 7.01 -4.22 -5.91
N LYS A 81 6.97 -4.73 -7.16
CA LYS A 81 6.22 -4.07 -8.25
C LYS A 81 4.73 -3.99 -7.94
N LEU A 82 4.16 -5.04 -7.35
CA LEU A 82 2.76 -5.03 -6.94
C LEU A 82 2.51 -4.02 -5.82
N LEU A 83 3.35 -4.00 -4.78
CA LEU A 83 3.23 -3.03 -3.68
C LEU A 83 3.39 -1.58 -4.17
N LEU A 84 4.31 -1.33 -5.11
CA LEU A 84 4.49 -0.02 -5.74
C LEU A 84 3.24 0.42 -6.52
N LYS A 85 2.61 -0.51 -7.27
CA LYS A 85 1.38 -0.22 -8.04
C LYS A 85 0.28 0.36 -7.16
N TYR A 86 0.16 -0.12 -5.92
CA TYR A 86 -0.82 0.35 -4.95
C TYR A 86 -0.29 1.42 -3.99
N LYS A 87 0.86 2.04 -4.33
CA LYS A 87 1.50 3.12 -3.55
C LYS A 87 1.78 2.76 -2.10
N LEU A 88 1.97 1.47 -1.80
CA LEU A 88 2.29 1.02 -0.45
C LEU A 88 3.77 1.20 -0.11
N ILE A 89 4.59 1.28 -1.15
CA ILE A 89 6.01 1.57 -1.09
C ILE A 89 6.37 2.53 -2.21
N GLU A 90 7.49 3.19 -2.06
CA GLU A 90 8.24 3.87 -3.11
C GLU A 90 9.53 3.10 -3.41
N MET A 91 10.14 3.38 -4.55
CA MET A 91 11.45 2.85 -4.91
C MET A 91 12.37 3.99 -5.34
N PRO A 92 12.76 4.91 -4.42
CA PRO A 92 13.74 5.93 -4.70
C PRO A 92 15.03 5.31 -5.24
N ARG A 93 15.64 6.04 -6.18
CA ARG A 93 16.88 5.64 -6.82
C ARG A 93 18.01 6.49 -6.27
N GLU A 94 18.95 5.86 -5.59
CA GLU A 94 20.21 6.46 -5.16
C GLU A 94 21.30 5.98 -6.13
N GLY A 95 21.65 6.83 -7.09
CA GLY A 95 22.56 6.48 -8.18
C GLY A 95 22.04 5.31 -9.03
N ARG A 96 22.70 4.15 -8.96
CA ARG A 96 22.30 2.95 -9.72
C ARG A 96 21.41 1.98 -8.92
N ILE A 97 21.19 2.24 -7.64
CA ILE A 97 20.53 1.30 -6.72
C ILE A 97 19.11 1.77 -6.42
N LYS A 98 18.14 0.85 -6.47
CA LYS A 98 16.78 1.06 -6.00
C LYS A 98 16.63 0.53 -4.58
N ARG A 99 16.16 1.37 -3.66
CA ARG A 99 15.88 0.99 -2.28
C ARG A 99 14.40 1.17 -2.01
N PRO A 100 13.63 0.09 -1.77
CA PRO A 100 12.23 0.23 -1.39
C PRO A 100 12.08 0.95 -0.05
N THR A 101 11.18 1.92 0.01
CA THR A 101 10.83 2.66 1.22
C THR A 101 9.32 2.63 1.42
N PRO A 102 8.82 2.44 2.65
CA PRO A 102 7.38 2.49 2.89
C PRO A 102 6.87 3.94 2.79
N THR A 103 5.66 4.13 2.25
CA THR A 103 4.99 5.44 2.18
C THR A 103 4.23 5.79 3.47
N PHE A 104 4.09 4.83 4.37
CA PHE A 104 3.37 4.97 5.64
C PHE A 104 4.16 4.32 6.80
N LYS A 105 3.78 4.65 8.03
CA LYS A 105 4.35 4.05 9.25
C LYS A 105 3.53 2.87 9.78
N MET A 106 2.23 2.86 9.50
CA MET A 106 1.28 1.85 9.97
C MET A 106 0.17 1.68 8.94
N ILE A 107 -0.37 0.46 8.83
CA ILE A 107 -1.56 0.16 8.03
C ILE A 107 -2.67 -0.20 9.01
N GLN A 108 -3.80 0.50 8.93
CA GLN A 108 -5.02 0.14 9.61
C GLN A 108 -6.08 -0.17 8.56
N LEU A 109 -6.69 -1.35 8.66
CA LEU A 109 -7.82 -1.74 7.83
C LEU A 109 -9.09 -1.42 8.60
N VAL A 110 -9.82 -0.41 8.15
CA VAL A 110 -11.11 -0.05 8.72
C VAL A 110 -12.19 -0.37 7.67
N PRO A 111 -13.14 -1.26 7.97
CA PRO A 111 -14.26 -1.50 7.07
C PRO A 111 -15.06 -0.19 6.94
N ASN A 112 -15.34 0.23 5.71
CA ASN A 112 -16.22 1.37 5.49
C ASN A 112 -17.68 0.92 5.68
N LEU A 113 -18.19 1.04 6.90
CA LEU A 113 -19.57 0.69 7.26
C LEU A 113 -20.60 1.72 6.76
N ALA A 114 -20.17 2.86 6.20
CA ALA A 114 -21.05 3.92 5.73
C ALA A 114 -21.63 3.69 4.31
N MET A 115 -21.37 2.53 3.69
CA MET A 115 -21.94 2.18 2.39
C MET A 115 -22.78 0.89 2.48
N PRO A 116 -24.11 0.98 2.64
CA PRO A 116 -24.97 -0.14 2.26
C PRO A 116 -24.83 -0.39 0.75
N ALA A 117 -24.85 -1.69 0.40
CA ALA A 117 -24.71 -2.22 -0.96
C ALA A 117 -25.70 -1.59 -1.95
#